data_AF-A0A7X4JLI8-F1
#
_entry.id   AF-A0A7X4JLI8-F1
#
_cell.length_a   1.000
_cell.length_b   1.000
_cell.length_c   1.000
_cell.angle_alpha   90.00
_cell.angle_beta   90.00
_cell.angle_gamma   90.00
#
_symmetry.space_group_name_H-M   'P 1'
#
loop_
_entity.id
_entity.type
_entity.pdbx_description
1 polymer ?
#
loop_
_entity_poly.entity_id
_entity_poly.type
_entity_poly.pdbx_seq_one_letter_code
_entity_poly.pdbx_strand_id
1 'polypeptide(L)'
;MLAGIGQGLAFLSKTYPAFIITGVAFAMWSAPKLSLAKKEDCRLCGQHILGMLIITIFVAGPWMLYTALQYPVEFKIEHNYIFRHLTEDIEGWRAPWYKVFLYSAQIFNLLTAPIAVAVCCSIPHLFQRKNIGLFLLYAWGLGVLLPFSIATTKTPSATLISMPAFLLILGNFVERTIYPGPKNSHYKRRILLVWTALLVILCFGEGIQAWRVTQTHNEHTLSEIAEFTREHLPKNAVLLTETNVGKGETHYDYLRLMFFTEYTARPYYLKSAWKSLSQQVEKHGGIPYIVTFRELNLPILFKSHADKRTIYLSELSE
;
A
#
# COMPACT_ATOMS: atom_id res chain seq x y z
N MET A 1 -17.91 17.64 -2.06
CA MET A 1 -18.65 16.49 -2.62
C MET A 1 -17.74 15.51 -3.35
N LEU A 2 -17.00 15.91 -4.40
CA LEU A 2 -16.05 15.01 -5.09
C LEU A 2 -15.03 14.33 -4.17
N ALA A 3 -14.50 15.05 -3.16
CA ALA A 3 -13.62 14.47 -2.15
C ALA A 3 -14.26 13.30 -1.37
N GLY A 4 -15.58 13.34 -1.16
CA GLY A 4 -16.32 12.25 -0.50
C GLY A 4 -16.46 11.03 -1.39
N ILE A 5 -16.64 11.23 -2.70
CA ILE A 5 -16.62 10.14 -3.68
C ILE A 5 -15.24 9.49 -3.72
N GLY A 6 -14.18 10.31 -3.84
CA GLY A 6 -12.80 9.84 -3.83
C GLY A 6 -12.44 9.09 -2.54
N GLN A 7 -12.86 9.60 -1.38
CA GLN A 7 -12.68 8.91 -0.10
C GLN A 7 -13.45 7.59 -0.03
N GLY A 8 -14.70 7.53 -0.53
CA GLY A 8 -15.49 6.30 -0.57
C GLY A 8 -14.85 5.22 -1.45
N LEU A 9 -14.38 5.59 -2.64
CA LEU A 9 -13.65 4.67 -3.54
C LEU A 9 -12.33 4.20 -2.92
N ALA A 10 -11.58 5.12 -2.30
CA ALA A 10 -10.35 4.78 -1.60
C ALA A 10 -10.62 3.83 -0.40
N PHE A 11 -11.74 4.02 0.30
CA PHE A 11 -12.16 3.13 1.39
C PHE A 11 -12.49 1.73 0.88
N LEU A 12 -13.17 1.62 -0.27
CA LEU A 12 -13.42 0.32 -0.90
C LEU A 12 -12.12 -0.38 -1.37
N SER A 13 -11.05 0.39 -1.61
CA SER A 13 -9.76 -0.14 -2.07
C SER A 13 -8.82 -0.53 -0.92
N LYS A 14 -8.80 0.25 0.17
CA LYS A 14 -7.81 0.08 1.25
C LYS A 14 -8.33 0.40 2.66
N THR A 15 -9.65 0.54 2.83
CA THR A 15 -10.35 0.77 4.10
C THR A 15 -9.94 2.07 4.82
N TYR A 16 -9.58 2.00 6.10
CA TYR A 16 -9.49 3.17 6.99
C TYR A 16 -8.43 4.23 6.64
N PRO A 17 -7.26 3.92 6.04
CA PRO A 17 -6.33 4.91 5.52
C PRO A 17 -6.98 5.97 4.60
N ALA A 18 -8.10 5.65 3.95
CA ALA A 18 -8.86 6.61 3.15
C ALA A 18 -9.36 7.83 3.95
N PHE A 19 -9.59 7.68 5.26
CA PHE A 19 -10.05 8.77 6.13
C PHE A 19 -9.02 9.88 6.35
N ILE A 20 -7.80 9.75 5.81
CA ILE A 20 -6.85 10.86 5.74
C ILE A 20 -7.47 12.09 5.06
N ILE A 21 -8.35 11.90 4.07
CA ILE A 21 -9.04 13.01 3.39
C ILE A 21 -9.96 13.77 4.36
N THR A 22 -10.69 13.05 5.21
CA THR A 22 -11.46 13.64 6.31
C THR A 22 -10.55 14.35 7.32
N GLY A 23 -9.41 13.73 7.68
CA GLY A 23 -8.41 14.34 8.54
C GLY A 23 -7.90 15.68 7.99
N VAL A 24 -7.57 15.74 6.70
CA VAL A 24 -7.13 16.96 6.02
C VAL A 24 -8.25 18.01 5.97
N ALA A 25 -9.49 17.62 5.69
CA ALA A 25 -10.64 18.54 5.71
C ALA A 25 -10.87 19.11 7.12
N PHE A 26 -10.71 18.29 8.16
CA PHE A 26 -10.79 18.74 9.54
C PHE A 26 -9.63 19.66 9.92
N ALA A 27 -8.41 19.37 9.46
CA ALA A 27 -7.26 20.24 9.62
C ALA A 27 -7.52 21.61 8.96
N MET A 28 -8.07 21.64 7.75
CA MET A 28 -8.47 22.88 7.07
C MET A 28 -9.49 23.69 7.89
N TRP A 29 -10.53 23.03 8.39
CA TRP A 29 -11.58 23.68 9.18
C TRP A 29 -11.09 24.22 10.53
N SER A 30 -10.14 23.53 11.16
CA SER A 30 -9.57 23.91 12.46
C SER A 30 -8.40 24.90 12.37
N ALA A 31 -7.71 24.97 11.24
CA ALA A 31 -6.52 25.80 11.06
C ALA A 31 -6.69 27.29 11.46
N PRO A 32 -7.80 27.98 11.13
CA PRO A 32 -8.00 29.35 11.57
C PRO A 32 -8.18 29.49 13.09
N LYS A 33 -8.80 28.50 13.75
CA LYS A 33 -8.99 28.49 15.21
C LYS A 33 -7.66 28.32 15.95
N LEU A 34 -6.70 27.66 15.31
CA LEU A 34 -5.34 27.46 15.81
C LEU A 34 -4.36 28.56 15.36
N SER A 35 -4.84 29.62 14.70
CA SER A 35 -4.01 30.70 14.15
C SER A 35 -2.96 30.25 13.10
N LEU A 36 -3.13 29.06 12.52
CA LEU A 36 -2.24 28.48 11.51
C LEU A 36 -2.56 28.94 10.08
N ALA A 37 -3.78 29.43 9.87
CA ALA A 37 -4.25 29.98 8.61
C ALA A 37 -5.09 31.23 8.85
N LYS A 38 -5.22 32.07 7.83
CA LYS A 38 -6.16 33.17 7.89
C LYS A 38 -7.58 32.65 7.71
N LYS A 39 -8.54 33.30 8.38
CA LYS A 39 -9.96 32.94 8.29
C LYS A 39 -10.50 33.10 6.86
N GLU A 40 -10.03 34.10 6.13
CA GLU A 40 -10.40 34.39 4.73
C GLU A 40 -10.00 33.27 3.74
N ASP A 41 -8.94 32.53 4.04
CA ASP A 41 -8.45 31.44 3.21
C ASP A 41 -9.23 30.13 3.45
N CYS A 42 -9.97 30.03 4.56
CA CYS A 42 -10.74 28.85 4.90
C CYS A 42 -12.21 29.00 4.52
N ARG A 43 -12.57 28.41 3.37
CA ARG A 43 -13.96 28.34 2.89
C ARG A 43 -14.72 27.12 3.40
N LEU A 44 -14.04 26.21 4.10
CA LEU A 44 -14.59 24.93 4.48
C LEU A 44 -15.35 25.05 5.81
N CYS A 45 -16.64 24.73 5.78
CA CYS A 45 -17.52 24.71 6.95
C CYS A 45 -17.81 23.27 7.40
N GLY A 46 -18.29 23.09 8.65
CA GLY A 46 -18.63 21.76 9.18
C GLY A 46 -19.66 21.00 8.33
N GLN A 47 -20.62 21.70 7.72
CA GLN A 47 -21.58 21.12 6.77
C GLN A 47 -20.91 20.46 5.55
N HIS A 48 -19.78 20.99 5.08
CA HIS A 48 -19.03 20.40 3.97
C HIS A 48 -18.35 19.09 4.37
N ILE A 49 -17.82 19.01 5.60
CA ILE A 49 -17.25 17.77 6.16
C ILE A 49 -18.35 16.72 6.32
N LEU A 50 -19.50 17.13 6.89
CA LEU A 50 -20.65 16.23 7.04
C LEU A 50 -21.14 15.73 5.68
N GLY A 51 -21.32 16.61 4.70
CA GLY A 51 -21.71 16.23 3.34
C GLY A 51 -20.69 15.28 2.67
N MET A 52 -19.39 15.48 2.92
CA MET A 52 -18.35 14.57 2.45
C MET A 52 -18.44 13.17 3.09
N LEU A 53 -18.70 13.10 4.40
CA LEU A 53 -18.90 11.84 5.12
C LEU A 53 -20.16 11.11 4.64
N ILE A 54 -21.27 11.84 4.45
CA ILE A 54 -22.51 11.29 3.91
C ILE A 54 -22.26 10.67 2.53
N ILE A 55 -21.58 11.38 1.63
CA ILE A 55 -21.25 10.83 0.29
C ILE A 55 -20.31 9.63 0.40
N THR A 56 -19.33 9.66 1.31
CA THR A 56 -18.45 8.50 1.54
C THR A 56 -19.26 7.27 1.92
N ILE A 57 -20.24 7.42 2.83
CA ILE A 57 -21.16 6.35 3.23
C ILE A 57 -22.03 5.90 2.08
N PHE A 58 -22.57 6.81 1.25
CA PHE A 58 -23.36 6.41 0.08
C PHE A 58 -22.54 5.62 -0.95
N VAL A 59 -21.25 5.93 -1.11
CA VAL A 59 -20.36 5.22 -2.05
C VAL A 59 -19.90 3.88 -1.49
N ALA A 60 -19.41 3.84 -0.25
CA ALA A 60 -18.85 2.61 0.33
C ALA A 60 -19.90 1.71 1.01
N GLY A 61 -20.95 2.32 1.57
CA GLY A 61 -21.97 1.68 2.39
C GLY A 61 -22.69 0.50 1.74
N PRO A 62 -23.10 0.56 0.46
CA PRO A 62 -23.78 -0.57 -0.19
C PRO A 62 -22.95 -1.86 -0.18
N TRP A 63 -21.65 -1.77 -0.51
CA TRP A 63 -20.75 -2.92 -0.49
C TRP A 63 -20.48 -3.42 0.94
N MET A 64 -20.30 -2.49 1.87
CA MET A 64 -20.09 -2.81 3.29
C MET A 64 -21.30 -3.50 3.92
N LEU A 65 -22.50 -3.05 3.58
CA LEU A 65 -23.75 -3.67 4.02
C LEU A 65 -23.92 -5.06 3.39
N TYR A 66 -23.69 -5.18 2.08
CA TYR A 66 -23.76 -6.46 1.38
C TYR A 66 -22.83 -7.50 2.02
N THR A 67 -21.55 -7.15 2.19
CA THR A 67 -20.56 -8.06 2.79
C THR A 67 -20.88 -8.40 4.25
N ALA A 68 -21.37 -7.45 5.03
CA ALA A 68 -21.79 -7.70 6.41
C ALA A 68 -23.00 -8.65 6.52
N LEU A 69 -23.95 -8.56 5.58
CA LEU A 69 -25.14 -9.42 5.56
C LEU A 69 -24.85 -10.81 4.98
N GLN A 70 -24.08 -10.86 3.89
CA GLN A 70 -23.80 -12.10 3.17
C GLN A 70 -22.69 -12.93 3.82
N TYR A 71 -21.69 -12.28 4.43
CA TYR A 71 -20.50 -12.91 5.01
C TYR A 71 -20.19 -12.33 6.41
N PRO A 72 -21.10 -12.47 7.39
CA PRO A 72 -20.99 -11.75 8.67
C PRO A 72 -19.76 -12.16 9.49
N VAL A 73 -19.35 -13.43 9.41
CA VAL A 73 -18.20 -13.97 10.14
C VAL A 73 -16.91 -13.41 9.54
N GLU A 74 -16.75 -13.53 8.23
CA GLU A 74 -15.61 -13.04 7.47
C GLU A 74 -15.50 -11.52 7.61
N PHE A 75 -16.62 -10.80 7.45
CA PHE A 75 -16.67 -9.35 7.62
C PHE A 75 -16.11 -8.92 8.98
N LYS A 76 -16.53 -9.59 10.06
CA LYS A 76 -16.04 -9.29 11.42
C LYS A 76 -14.56 -9.61 11.58
N ILE A 77 -14.11 -10.74 11.03
CA ILE A 77 -12.71 -11.17 11.09
C ILE A 77 -11.82 -10.16 10.36
N GLU A 78 -12.15 -9.83 9.10
CA GLU A 78 -11.39 -8.90 8.26
C GLU A 78 -11.35 -7.49 8.87
N HIS A 79 -12.48 -6.98 9.37
CA HIS A 79 -12.50 -5.66 10.02
C HIS A 79 -11.65 -5.61 11.29
N ASN A 80 -11.70 -6.66 12.11
CA ASN A 80 -10.86 -6.75 13.30
C ASN A 80 -9.37 -6.89 12.93
N TYR A 81 -9.08 -7.65 11.87
CA TYR A 81 -7.72 -7.83 11.35
C TYR A 81 -7.05 -6.50 10.98
N ILE A 82 -7.81 -5.54 10.45
CA ILE A 82 -7.27 -4.23 10.13
C ILE A 82 -6.77 -3.50 11.39
N PHE A 83 -7.53 -3.54 12.49
CA PHE A 83 -7.12 -2.90 13.75
C PHE A 83 -5.94 -3.63 14.41
N ARG A 84 -5.80 -4.94 14.19
CA ARG A 84 -4.66 -5.72 14.70
C ARG A 84 -3.32 -5.23 14.14
N HIS A 85 -3.25 -4.59 12.97
CA HIS A 85 -2.01 -3.97 12.49
C HIS A 85 -1.44 -2.92 13.46
N LEU A 86 -2.27 -2.31 14.32
CA LEU A 86 -1.81 -1.33 15.31
C LEU A 86 -1.04 -2.01 16.45
N THR A 87 -1.48 -3.18 16.89
CA THR A 87 -1.00 -3.83 18.13
C THR A 87 -0.22 -5.12 17.90
N GLU A 88 -0.31 -5.71 16.72
CA GLU A 88 0.25 -7.02 16.41
C GLU A 88 1.16 -6.98 15.18
N ASP A 89 2.05 -7.97 15.11
CA ASP A 89 2.89 -8.23 13.94
C ASP A 89 2.11 -9.06 12.93
N ILE A 90 1.56 -8.37 11.94
CA ILE A 90 0.80 -8.97 10.86
C ILE A 90 1.76 -9.21 9.69
N GLU A 91 1.79 -10.45 9.20
CA GLU A 91 2.60 -10.87 8.04
C GLU A 91 4.11 -10.60 8.18
N GLY A 92 4.62 -10.45 9.40
CA GLY A 92 6.05 -10.23 9.66
C GLY A 92 6.54 -8.81 9.35
N TRP A 93 5.62 -7.84 9.29
CA TRP A 93 5.93 -6.43 9.01
C TRP A 93 6.26 -5.61 10.26
N ARG A 94 6.50 -6.23 11.41
CA ARG A 94 6.98 -5.52 12.60
C ARG A 94 8.32 -4.85 12.33
N ALA A 95 8.37 -3.55 12.59
CA ALA A 95 9.60 -2.79 12.48
C ALA A 95 9.65 -1.59 13.45
N PRO A 96 10.83 -1.01 13.71
CA PRO A 96 10.98 0.21 14.50
C PRO A 96 10.23 1.40 13.87
N TRP A 97 9.85 2.40 14.69
CA TRP A 97 9.09 3.59 14.27
C TRP A 97 9.70 4.31 13.06
N TYR A 98 11.04 4.39 12.99
CA TYR A 98 11.74 5.11 11.93
C TYR A 98 11.73 4.38 10.57
N LYS A 99 11.33 3.10 10.55
CA LYS A 99 11.32 2.30 9.32
C LYS A 99 10.40 2.89 8.24
N VAL A 100 9.31 3.56 8.64
CA VAL A 100 8.38 4.21 7.69
C VAL A 100 9.06 5.28 6.82
N PHE A 101 10.07 5.96 7.36
CA PHE A 101 10.86 6.96 6.62
C PHE A 101 11.90 6.28 5.72
N LEU A 102 12.48 5.17 6.17
CA LEU A 102 13.43 4.38 5.38
C LEU A 102 12.77 3.75 4.14
N TYR A 103 11.50 3.38 4.20
CA TYR A 103 10.79 2.89 3.00
C TYR A 103 10.74 3.93 1.89
N SER A 104 10.61 5.21 2.24
CA SER A 104 10.64 6.28 1.24
C SER A 104 12.01 6.33 0.54
N ALA A 105 13.09 6.22 1.32
CA ALA A 105 14.46 6.13 0.80
C ALA A 105 14.69 4.90 -0.09
N GLN A 106 14.08 3.77 0.24
CA GLN A 106 14.18 2.54 -0.55
C GLN A 106 13.39 2.63 -1.86
N ILE A 107 12.22 3.28 -1.85
CA ILE A 107 11.33 3.35 -3.01
C ILE A 107 11.71 4.47 -3.97
N PHE A 108 12.10 5.64 -3.46
CA PHE A 108 12.42 6.82 -4.28
C PHE A 108 13.92 7.09 -4.35
N ASN A 109 14.75 6.22 -3.78
CA ASN A 109 16.20 6.28 -3.87
C ASN A 109 16.74 7.71 -3.62
N LEU A 110 17.52 8.24 -4.57
CA LEU A 110 18.15 9.56 -4.50
C LEU A 110 17.13 10.70 -4.48
N LEU A 111 15.90 10.52 -5.00
CA LEU A 111 14.84 11.54 -4.96
C LEU A 111 14.34 11.81 -3.53
N THR A 112 14.58 10.90 -2.60
CA THR A 112 14.21 11.08 -1.19
C THR A 112 14.96 12.24 -0.53
N ALA A 113 16.23 12.44 -0.89
CA ALA A 113 17.05 13.51 -0.31
C ALA A 113 16.51 14.92 -0.61
N PRO A 114 16.24 15.32 -1.87
CA PRO A 114 15.65 16.63 -2.16
C PRO A 114 14.24 16.78 -1.58
N ILE A 115 13.44 15.69 -1.50
CA ILE A 115 12.14 15.72 -0.81
C ILE A 115 12.34 16.07 0.67
N ALA A 116 13.25 15.38 1.37
CA ALA A 116 13.52 15.62 2.79
C ALA A 116 14.01 17.05 3.03
N VAL A 117 14.90 17.57 2.18
CA VAL A 117 15.36 18.97 2.24
C VAL A 117 14.19 19.93 2.05
N ALA A 118 13.35 19.71 1.03
CA ALA A 118 12.19 20.57 0.76
C ALA A 118 11.18 20.59 1.91
N VAL A 119 10.93 19.43 2.54
CA VAL A 119 10.12 19.34 3.76
C VAL A 119 10.80 20.18 4.85
N CYS A 120 12.01 19.82 5.31
CA CYS A 120 12.66 20.53 6.42
C CYS A 120 12.77 22.06 6.21
N CYS A 121 13.17 22.52 5.02
CA CYS A 121 13.33 23.95 4.70
C CYS A 121 11.99 24.70 4.56
N SER A 122 10.87 23.99 4.34
CA SER A 122 9.54 24.62 4.24
C SER A 122 8.88 24.83 5.61
N ILE A 123 9.37 24.21 6.68
CA ILE A 123 8.79 24.33 8.03
C ILE A 123 8.70 25.79 8.52
N PRO A 124 9.75 26.63 8.45
CA PRO A 124 9.65 28.01 8.92
C PRO A 124 8.56 28.82 8.18
N HIS A 125 8.37 28.53 6.91
CA HIS A 125 7.37 29.21 6.07
C HIS A 125 5.94 28.87 6.48
N LEU A 126 5.71 27.67 7.03
CA LEU A 126 4.42 27.26 7.57
C LEU A 126 3.95 28.26 8.63
N PHE A 127 4.83 28.60 9.57
CA PHE A 127 4.51 29.47 10.69
C PHE A 127 4.56 30.96 10.35
N GLN A 128 5.50 31.38 9.51
CA GLN A 128 5.69 32.80 9.19
C GLN A 128 4.63 33.36 8.24
N ARG A 129 4.18 32.56 7.25
CA ARG A 129 3.28 33.03 6.18
C ARG A 129 1.83 32.65 6.39
N LYS A 130 1.52 31.80 7.38
CA LYS A 130 0.18 31.21 7.61
C LYS A 130 -0.41 30.62 6.32
N ASN A 131 0.44 29.97 5.52
CA ASN A 131 0.07 29.43 4.21
C ASN A 131 -0.74 28.16 4.42
N ILE A 132 -2.06 28.24 4.23
CA ILE A 132 -2.97 27.11 4.41
C ILE A 132 -2.62 25.94 3.50
N GLY A 133 -2.22 26.19 2.25
CA GLY A 133 -1.86 25.13 1.31
C GLY A 133 -0.70 24.29 1.83
N LEU A 134 0.38 24.95 2.29
CA LEU A 134 1.53 24.28 2.88
C LEU A 134 1.14 23.51 4.16
N PHE A 135 0.31 24.11 5.01
CA PHE A 135 -0.23 23.45 6.21
C PHE A 135 -0.97 22.16 5.87
N LEU A 136 -1.84 22.18 4.86
CA LEU A 136 -2.60 20.99 4.43
C LEU A 136 -1.70 19.90 3.85
N LEU A 137 -0.63 20.26 3.13
CA LEU A 137 0.35 19.28 2.66
C LEU A 137 1.09 18.61 3.83
N TYR A 138 1.45 19.35 4.88
CA TYR A 138 2.00 18.77 6.10
C TYR A 138 0.98 17.90 6.83
N ALA A 139 -0.26 18.37 6.98
CA ALA A 139 -1.32 17.63 7.63
C ALA A 139 -1.61 16.30 6.90
N TRP A 140 -1.56 16.29 5.57
CA TRP A 140 -1.68 15.08 4.77
C TRP A 140 -0.47 14.16 4.95
N GLY A 141 0.74 14.65 4.65
CA GLY A 141 1.95 13.82 4.69
C GLY A 141 2.22 13.22 6.07
N LEU A 142 2.21 14.06 7.11
CA LEU A 142 2.44 13.63 8.49
C LEU A 142 1.22 12.91 9.09
N GLY A 143 0.00 13.28 8.69
CA GLY A 143 -1.23 12.61 9.13
C GLY A 143 -1.29 11.14 8.70
N VAL A 144 -0.57 10.76 7.64
CA VAL A 144 -0.34 9.36 7.27
C VAL A 144 0.84 8.78 8.06
N LEU A 145 2.02 9.43 8.01
CA LEU A 145 3.24 8.83 8.55
C LEU A 145 3.22 8.64 10.07
N LEU A 146 2.61 9.55 10.83
CA LEU A 146 2.62 9.48 12.30
C LEU A 146 1.81 8.30 12.84
N PRO A 147 0.55 8.05 12.42
CA PRO A 147 -0.16 6.84 12.82
C PRO A 147 0.60 5.55 12.46
N PHE A 148 1.18 5.48 11.25
CA PHE A 148 1.92 4.29 10.81
C PHE A 148 3.28 4.12 11.51
N SER A 149 3.91 5.19 12.01
CA SER A 149 5.14 5.06 12.79
C SER A 149 4.89 4.44 14.17
N ILE A 150 3.69 4.68 14.73
CA ILE A 150 3.25 4.16 16.02
C ILE A 150 2.70 2.73 15.90
N ALA A 151 2.09 2.37 14.76
CA ALA A 151 1.57 1.02 14.51
C ALA A 151 2.66 -0.06 14.62
N THR A 152 2.31 -1.24 15.16
CA THR A 152 3.24 -2.37 15.28
C THR A 152 3.67 -2.87 13.90
N THR A 153 2.70 -3.09 13.02
CA THR A 153 2.91 -3.47 11.62
C THR A 153 3.18 -2.24 10.75
N LYS A 154 4.25 -2.26 9.95
CA LYS A 154 4.66 -1.16 9.07
C LYS A 154 4.75 -1.61 7.62
N THR A 155 3.64 -1.53 6.90
CA THR A 155 3.61 -1.90 5.49
C THR A 155 4.19 -0.78 4.61
N PRO A 156 5.15 -1.06 3.70
CA PRO A 156 5.74 -0.05 2.82
C PRO A 156 4.69 0.67 1.95
N SER A 157 3.68 -0.08 1.47
CA SER A 157 2.66 0.47 0.59
C SER A 157 1.72 1.46 1.28
N ALA A 158 1.64 1.45 2.61
CA ALA A 158 0.85 2.41 3.36
C ALA A 158 1.53 3.78 3.46
N THR A 159 2.87 3.81 3.55
CA THR A 159 3.63 5.07 3.61
C THR A 159 3.55 5.85 2.30
N LEU A 160 3.35 5.16 1.17
CA LEU A 160 3.17 5.78 -0.15
C LEU A 160 1.98 6.74 -0.24
N ILE A 161 0.97 6.60 0.63
CA ILE A 161 -0.19 7.51 0.68
C ILE A 161 0.24 8.94 1.05
N SER A 162 1.37 9.11 1.74
CA SER A 162 1.92 10.42 2.12
C SER A 162 2.74 11.10 1.02
N MET A 163 3.24 10.32 0.05
CA MET A 163 4.24 10.81 -0.92
C MET A 163 3.75 11.93 -1.84
N PRO A 164 2.51 11.91 -2.36
CA PRO A 164 2.02 13.01 -3.18
C PRO A 164 2.08 14.36 -2.44
N ALA A 165 1.82 14.39 -1.14
CA ALA A 165 1.92 15.61 -0.34
C ALA A 165 3.35 16.13 -0.29
N PHE A 166 4.33 15.25 -0.08
CA PHE A 166 5.75 15.65 -0.02
C PHE A 166 6.30 16.05 -1.39
N LEU A 167 5.86 15.41 -2.48
CA LEU A 167 6.20 15.82 -3.84
C LEU A 167 5.63 17.21 -4.17
N LEU A 168 4.43 17.54 -3.69
CA LEU A 168 3.87 18.90 -3.82
C LEU A 168 4.64 19.93 -2.99
N ILE A 169 5.13 19.56 -1.79
CA ILE A 169 6.03 20.41 -1.00
C ILE A 169 7.34 20.65 -1.77
N LEU A 170 7.91 19.61 -2.38
CA LEU A 170 9.08 19.75 -3.24
C LEU A 170 8.80 20.69 -4.42
N GLY A 171 7.66 20.52 -5.11
CA GLY A 171 7.25 21.41 -6.20
C GLY A 171 7.14 22.86 -5.75
N ASN A 172 6.53 23.13 -4.60
CA ASN A 172 6.42 24.49 -4.05
C ASN A 172 7.77 25.07 -3.60
N PHE A 173 8.65 24.23 -3.04
CA PHE A 173 10.01 24.63 -2.67
C PHE A 173 10.83 25.01 -3.92
N VAL A 174 10.72 24.21 -4.98
CA VAL A 174 11.33 24.48 -6.28
C VAL A 174 10.76 25.76 -6.89
N GLU A 175 9.44 25.94 -6.95
CA GLU A 175 8.80 27.16 -7.45
C GLU A 175 9.31 28.43 -6.75
N ARG A 176 9.39 28.44 -5.42
CA ARG A 176 9.87 29.59 -4.64
C ARG A 176 11.35 29.89 -4.86
N THR A 177 12.13 28.87 -5.14
CA THR A 177 13.54 29.03 -5.52
C THR A 177 13.71 29.41 -7.00
N ILE A 178 12.74 29.07 -7.86
CA ILE A 178 12.67 29.42 -9.30
C ILE A 178 12.31 30.86 -9.57
N TYR A 179 11.35 31.41 -8.83
CA TYR A 179 10.83 32.78 -9.02
C TYR A 179 11.19 33.75 -7.89
N PRO A 180 12.48 33.88 -7.50
CA PRO A 180 12.90 34.99 -6.67
C PRO A 180 12.67 36.28 -7.47
N GLY A 181 12.11 37.29 -6.80
CA GLY A 181 11.64 38.53 -7.43
C GLY A 181 12.68 39.24 -8.35
N PRO A 182 12.27 40.30 -9.06
CA PRO A 182 12.93 40.85 -10.26
C PRO A 182 14.39 41.31 -10.12
N LYS A 183 14.98 41.30 -8.91
CA LYS A 183 16.36 41.71 -8.63
C LYS A 183 17.39 40.56 -8.69
N ASN A 184 17.06 39.42 -9.29
CA ASN A 184 17.84 38.21 -9.08
C ASN A 184 18.91 37.98 -10.17
N SER A 185 20.17 37.79 -9.74
CA SER A 185 21.33 37.70 -10.63
C SER A 185 21.29 36.45 -11.54
N HIS A 186 21.86 36.57 -12.74
CA HIS A 186 21.97 35.49 -13.73
C HIS A 186 22.52 34.17 -13.16
N TYR A 187 23.34 34.22 -12.11
CA TYR A 187 23.92 33.06 -11.42
C TYR A 187 22.84 32.16 -10.78
N LYS A 188 21.86 32.74 -10.09
CA LYS A 188 20.79 31.96 -9.43
C LYS A 188 19.89 31.25 -10.45
N ARG A 189 19.65 31.87 -11.62
CA ARG A 189 18.92 31.25 -12.74
C ARG A 189 19.66 30.04 -13.32
N ARG A 190 21.00 30.06 -13.37
CA ARG A 190 21.80 28.92 -13.84
C ARG A 190 21.76 27.75 -12.86
N ILE A 191 21.98 28.01 -11.57
CA ILE A 191 21.87 26.99 -10.49
C ILE A 191 20.52 26.29 -10.58
N LEU A 192 19.46 27.07 -10.78
CA LEU A 192 18.11 26.59 -10.86
C LEU A 192 17.81 25.68 -12.05
N LEU A 193 18.29 26.05 -13.25
CA LEU A 193 18.15 25.20 -14.43
C LEU A 193 18.84 23.86 -14.21
N VAL A 194 20.02 23.87 -13.59
CA VAL A 194 20.74 22.64 -13.22
C VAL A 194 19.93 21.82 -12.23
N TRP A 195 19.40 22.42 -11.16
CA TRP A 195 18.56 21.71 -10.17
C TRP A 195 17.29 21.11 -10.80
N THR A 196 16.62 21.85 -11.67
CA THR A 196 15.41 21.38 -12.34
C THR A 196 15.74 20.22 -13.29
N ALA A 197 16.82 20.34 -14.06
CA ALA A 197 17.29 19.25 -14.93
C ALA A 197 17.65 18.00 -14.12
N LEU A 198 18.34 18.16 -12.99
CA LEU A 198 18.67 17.05 -12.07
C LEU A 198 17.40 16.37 -11.54
N LEU A 199 16.39 17.14 -11.10
CA LEU A 199 15.13 16.57 -10.63
C LEU A 199 14.38 15.83 -11.74
N VAL A 200 14.36 16.36 -12.97
CA VAL A 200 13.76 15.67 -14.13
C VAL A 200 14.48 14.36 -14.42
N ILE A 201 15.82 14.35 -14.39
CA ILE A 201 16.63 13.15 -14.58
C ILE A 201 16.32 12.11 -13.50
N LEU A 202 16.25 12.53 -12.23
CA LEU A 202 15.91 11.65 -11.12
C LEU A 202 14.50 11.05 -11.29
N CYS A 203 13.48 11.88 -11.54
CA CYS A 203 12.12 11.41 -11.78
C CYS A 203 12.02 10.44 -12.97
N PHE A 204 12.75 10.72 -14.05
CA PHE A 204 12.80 9.85 -15.21
C PHE A 204 13.49 8.52 -14.90
N GLY A 205 14.57 8.54 -14.11
CA GLY A 205 15.26 7.35 -13.62
C GLY A 205 14.35 6.45 -12.77
N GLU A 206 13.57 7.04 -11.86
CA GLU A 206 12.57 6.30 -11.07
C GLU A 206 11.46 5.71 -11.96
N GLY A 207 11.00 6.47 -12.96
CA GLY A 207 10.04 5.98 -13.96
C GLY A 207 10.55 4.77 -14.75
N ILE A 208 11.82 4.78 -15.15
CA ILE A 208 12.47 3.63 -15.80
C ILE A 208 12.56 2.44 -14.85
N GLN A 209 12.91 2.65 -13.58
CA GLN A 209 12.99 1.56 -12.61
C GLN A 209 11.62 0.92 -12.38
N ALA A 210 10.58 1.74 -12.18
CA ALA A 210 9.21 1.26 -12.07
C ALA A 210 8.76 0.50 -13.32
N TRP A 211 9.12 0.98 -14.51
CA TRP A 211 8.86 0.30 -15.78
C TRP A 211 9.64 -1.01 -15.93
N ARG A 212 10.88 -1.07 -15.47
CA ARG A 212 11.64 -2.33 -15.48
C ARG A 212 10.95 -3.39 -14.65
N VAL A 213 10.45 -3.04 -13.46
CA VAL A 213 9.69 -3.98 -12.61
C VAL A 213 8.49 -4.58 -13.32
N THR A 214 7.79 -3.81 -14.18
CA THR A 214 6.69 -4.37 -14.98
C THR A 214 7.16 -5.29 -16.11
N GLN A 215 8.41 -5.14 -16.56
CA GLN A 215 9.02 -6.03 -17.56
C GLN A 215 9.62 -7.30 -16.95
N THR A 216 10.20 -7.24 -15.74
CA THR A 216 11.00 -8.34 -15.18
C THR A 216 10.20 -9.59 -14.78
N HIS A 217 8.87 -9.62 -14.92
CA HIS A 217 8.05 -10.65 -14.25
C HIS A 217 6.85 -11.18 -15.05
N ASN A 218 6.91 -11.08 -16.39
CA ASN A 218 5.96 -11.70 -17.30
C ASN A 218 6.29 -13.16 -17.65
N GLU A 219 7.24 -13.80 -16.96
CA GLU A 219 7.45 -15.23 -17.16
C GLU A 219 6.22 -15.99 -16.65
N HIS A 220 5.62 -16.74 -17.58
CA HIS A 220 4.47 -17.62 -17.48
C HIS A 220 4.61 -18.75 -16.43
N THR A 221 5.48 -18.62 -15.43
CA THR A 221 5.85 -19.74 -14.57
C THR A 221 4.63 -20.33 -13.89
N LEU A 222 3.74 -19.49 -13.36
CA LEU A 222 2.53 -19.96 -12.68
C LEU A 222 1.34 -20.22 -13.62
N SER A 223 1.42 -19.92 -14.93
CA SER A 223 0.24 -20.04 -15.80
C SER A 223 -0.15 -21.49 -16.05
N GLU A 224 0.83 -22.40 -16.18
CA GLU A 224 0.56 -23.85 -16.31
C GLU A 224 -0.15 -24.41 -15.08
N ILE A 225 0.31 -24.00 -13.88
CA ILE A 225 -0.33 -24.38 -12.61
C ILE A 225 -1.74 -23.80 -12.56
N ALA A 226 -1.93 -22.56 -12.99
CA ALA A 226 -3.23 -21.91 -13.01
C ALA A 226 -4.23 -22.56 -13.97
N GLU A 227 -3.78 -22.94 -15.16
CA GLU A 227 -4.59 -23.66 -16.13
C GLU A 227 -5.00 -25.03 -15.60
N PHE A 228 -4.03 -25.82 -15.11
CA PHE A 228 -4.31 -27.12 -14.51
C PHE A 228 -5.31 -27.01 -13.35
N THR A 229 -5.10 -26.07 -12.43
CA THR A 229 -5.95 -25.92 -11.25
C THR A 229 -7.39 -25.56 -11.60
N ARG A 230 -7.61 -24.66 -12.58
CA ARG A 230 -8.95 -24.28 -13.05
C ARG A 230 -9.69 -25.43 -13.73
N GLU A 231 -8.97 -26.27 -14.47
CA GLU A 231 -9.58 -27.36 -15.24
C GLU A 231 -9.83 -28.62 -14.41
N HIS A 232 -8.96 -28.93 -13.43
CA HIS A 232 -8.91 -30.26 -12.81
C HIS A 232 -9.22 -30.27 -11.31
N LEU A 233 -9.10 -29.14 -10.60
CA LEU A 233 -9.33 -29.13 -9.15
C LEU A 233 -10.79 -28.80 -8.79
N PRO A 234 -11.30 -29.34 -7.67
CA PRO A 234 -12.64 -29.04 -7.19
C PRO A 234 -12.71 -27.63 -6.58
N LYS A 235 -13.92 -27.04 -6.55
CA LYS A 235 -14.15 -25.65 -6.07
C LYS A 235 -13.67 -25.36 -4.65
N ASN A 236 -13.58 -26.37 -3.78
CA ASN A 236 -13.09 -26.25 -2.40
C ASN A 236 -11.59 -26.57 -2.26
N ALA A 237 -10.84 -26.62 -3.35
CA ALA A 237 -9.39 -26.78 -3.33
C ALA A 237 -8.71 -25.58 -2.65
N VAL A 238 -7.72 -25.88 -1.80
CA VAL A 238 -6.83 -24.88 -1.19
C VAL A 238 -5.39 -25.23 -1.52
N LEU A 239 -4.69 -24.31 -2.17
CA LEU A 239 -3.31 -24.48 -2.59
C LEU A 239 -2.36 -24.10 -1.45
N LEU A 240 -1.65 -25.07 -0.88
CA LEU A 240 -0.58 -24.84 0.08
C LEU A 240 0.72 -24.67 -0.70
N THR A 241 1.16 -23.43 -0.89
CA THR A 241 2.32 -23.08 -1.72
C THR A 241 3.59 -22.98 -0.89
N GLU A 242 4.61 -23.73 -1.29
CA GLU A 242 5.93 -23.59 -0.69
C GLU A 242 6.52 -22.22 -1.01
N THR A 243 6.93 -21.52 0.04
CA THR A 243 7.68 -20.27 -0.07
C THR A 243 9.12 -20.50 0.37
N ASN A 244 10.08 -20.16 -0.50
CA ASN A 244 11.49 -20.27 -0.17
C ASN A 244 11.97 -18.97 0.46
N VAL A 245 12.06 -18.94 1.80
CA VAL A 245 12.50 -17.76 2.57
C VAL A 245 13.90 -17.27 2.14
N GLY A 246 14.75 -18.16 1.60
CA GLY A 246 16.11 -17.82 1.16
C GLY A 246 16.20 -17.24 -0.26
N LYS A 247 15.16 -17.38 -1.08
CA LYS A 247 15.10 -16.85 -2.46
C LYS A 247 13.88 -15.95 -2.57
N GLY A 248 14.08 -14.66 -2.29
CA GLY A 248 13.02 -13.64 -2.19
C GLY A 248 12.03 -13.59 -3.35
N GLU A 249 12.38 -14.17 -4.51
CA GLU A 249 11.51 -14.31 -5.70
C GLU A 249 10.22 -15.11 -5.42
N THR A 250 10.24 -16.11 -4.54
CA THR A 250 9.07 -17.01 -4.36
C THR A 250 8.15 -16.63 -3.20
N HIS A 251 8.47 -15.59 -2.43
CA HIS A 251 7.75 -15.27 -1.21
C HIS A 251 6.28 -14.91 -1.46
N TYR A 252 5.97 -14.33 -2.63
CA TYR A 252 4.63 -13.86 -2.98
C TYR A 252 3.91 -14.71 -4.03
N ASP A 253 4.43 -15.89 -4.38
CA ASP A 253 3.85 -16.73 -5.43
C ASP A 253 2.45 -17.24 -5.08
N TYR A 254 2.16 -17.46 -3.80
CA TYR A 254 0.81 -17.82 -3.35
C TYR A 254 -0.19 -16.71 -3.68
N LEU A 255 0.17 -15.42 -3.49
CA LEU A 255 -0.69 -14.29 -3.86
C LEU A 255 -0.92 -14.26 -5.38
N ARG A 256 0.14 -14.49 -6.16
CA ARG A 256 0.06 -14.55 -7.62
C ARG A 256 -0.85 -15.69 -8.08
N LEU A 257 -0.74 -16.88 -7.47
CA LEU A 257 -1.65 -17.99 -7.73
C LEU A 257 -3.10 -17.65 -7.42
N MET A 258 -3.39 -16.93 -6.33
CA MET A 258 -4.76 -16.48 -6.05
C MET A 258 -5.33 -15.61 -7.18
N PHE A 259 -4.50 -14.75 -7.79
CA PHE A 259 -4.92 -13.95 -8.95
C PHE A 259 -5.15 -14.79 -10.22
N PHE A 260 -4.37 -15.85 -10.44
CA PHE A 260 -4.47 -16.66 -11.65
C PHE A 260 -5.51 -17.79 -11.57
N THR A 261 -5.74 -18.34 -10.39
CA THR A 261 -6.41 -19.65 -10.24
C THR A 261 -7.84 -19.56 -9.69
N GLU A 262 -8.26 -18.40 -9.15
CA GLU A 262 -9.50 -18.23 -8.36
C GLU A 262 -9.56 -19.04 -7.04
N TYR A 263 -8.58 -19.92 -6.80
CA TYR A 263 -8.49 -20.70 -5.57
C TYR A 263 -7.76 -19.94 -4.47
N THR A 264 -8.11 -20.28 -3.22
CA THR A 264 -7.34 -19.80 -2.06
C THR A 264 -5.96 -20.46 -2.07
N ALA A 265 -4.90 -19.66 -1.98
CA ALA A 265 -3.55 -20.15 -1.78
C ALA A 265 -2.97 -19.64 -0.45
N ARG A 266 -2.25 -20.50 0.26
CA ARG A 266 -1.63 -20.20 1.55
C ARG A 266 -0.15 -20.55 1.51
N PRO A 267 0.74 -19.66 2.00
CA PRO A 267 2.14 -19.97 2.06
C PRO A 267 2.44 -20.96 3.20
N TYR A 268 3.44 -21.82 3.01
CA TYR A 268 4.11 -22.50 4.12
C TYR A 268 5.64 -22.37 3.97
N TYR A 269 6.33 -22.35 5.13
CA TYR A 269 7.76 -22.00 5.21
C TYR A 269 8.66 -23.19 5.59
N LEU A 270 8.13 -24.15 6.34
CA LEU A 270 8.90 -25.28 6.90
C LEU A 270 8.48 -26.60 6.27
N LYS A 271 9.43 -27.53 6.16
CA LYS A 271 9.26 -28.85 5.51
C LYS A 271 8.09 -29.66 6.07
N SER A 272 7.69 -29.41 7.32
CA SER A 272 6.58 -30.10 8.02
C SER A 272 5.34 -29.23 8.26
N ALA A 273 5.40 -27.91 8.02
CA ALA A 273 4.30 -26.99 8.34
C ALA A 273 3.07 -27.21 7.45
N TRP A 274 3.26 -27.76 6.24
CA TRP A 274 2.13 -28.05 5.36
C TRP A 274 1.17 -29.07 5.96
N LYS A 275 1.62 -30.03 6.78
CA LYS A 275 0.75 -31.06 7.36
C LYS A 275 -0.29 -30.47 8.31
N SER A 276 0.12 -29.59 9.22
CA SER A 276 -0.80 -28.94 10.17
C SER A 276 -1.72 -27.95 9.46
N LEU A 277 -1.28 -27.35 8.35
CA LEU A 277 -2.13 -26.52 7.49
C LEU A 277 -3.14 -27.37 6.71
N SER A 278 -2.74 -28.52 6.17
CA SER A 278 -3.64 -29.46 5.51
C SER A 278 -4.76 -29.90 6.45
N GLN A 279 -4.43 -30.31 7.67
CA GLN A 279 -5.42 -30.66 8.69
C GLN A 279 -6.38 -29.51 8.99
N GLN A 280 -5.89 -28.26 9.01
CA GLN A 280 -6.75 -27.09 9.20
C GLN A 280 -7.68 -26.87 8.00
N VAL A 281 -7.19 -27.05 6.78
CA VAL A 281 -7.99 -26.94 5.55
C VAL A 281 -9.11 -28.00 5.56
N GLU A 282 -8.77 -29.26 5.84
CA GLU A 282 -9.71 -30.37 5.91
C GLU A 282 -10.77 -30.14 7.00
N LYS A 283 -10.34 -29.68 8.19
CA LYS A 283 -11.25 -29.34 9.30
C LYS A 283 -12.31 -28.29 8.92
N HIS A 284 -12.02 -27.43 7.94
CA HIS A 284 -12.95 -26.40 7.44
C HIS A 284 -13.58 -26.78 6.09
N GLY A 285 -13.54 -28.06 5.70
CA GLY A 285 -14.20 -28.58 4.50
C GLY A 285 -13.48 -28.30 3.17
N GLY A 286 -12.24 -27.81 3.21
CA GLY A 286 -11.39 -27.66 2.03
C GLY A 286 -10.61 -28.93 1.71
N ILE A 287 -10.10 -29.02 0.48
CA ILE A 287 -9.20 -30.10 0.04
C ILE A 287 -7.79 -29.52 -0.15
N PRO A 288 -6.80 -29.89 0.68
CA PRO A 288 -5.47 -29.32 0.59
C PRO A 288 -4.66 -29.94 -0.56
N TYR A 289 -4.09 -29.07 -1.39
CA TYR A 289 -3.17 -29.43 -2.46
C TYR A 289 -1.83 -28.77 -2.21
N ILE A 290 -0.74 -29.53 -2.24
CA ILE A 290 0.59 -29.01 -1.95
C ILE A 290 1.27 -28.63 -3.25
N VAL A 291 1.71 -27.37 -3.36
CA VAL A 291 2.40 -26.83 -4.53
C VAL A 291 3.85 -26.53 -4.12
N THR A 292 4.80 -27.38 -4.52
CA THR A 292 6.18 -27.36 -3.99
C THR A 292 7.23 -27.67 -5.07
N PHE A 293 8.45 -27.17 -4.88
CA PHE A 293 9.59 -27.54 -5.73
C PHE A 293 10.21 -28.89 -5.33
N ARG A 294 9.79 -29.44 -4.20
CA ARG A 294 10.38 -30.67 -3.65
C ARG A 294 9.65 -31.89 -4.17
N GLU A 295 10.40 -32.98 -4.24
CA GLU A 295 9.83 -34.30 -4.39
C GLU A 295 9.27 -34.74 -3.02
N LEU A 296 7.96 -35.00 -2.99
CA LEU A 296 7.27 -35.53 -1.82
C LEU A 296 6.83 -36.96 -2.14
N ASN A 297 6.81 -37.82 -1.12
CA ASN A 297 6.23 -39.16 -1.24
C ASN A 297 4.70 -39.06 -1.10
N LEU A 298 4.06 -38.40 -2.08
CA LEU A 298 2.62 -38.18 -2.17
C LEU A 298 2.18 -38.39 -3.63
N PRO A 299 0.89 -38.65 -3.89
CA PRO A 299 0.37 -38.74 -5.24
C PRO A 299 0.60 -37.44 -6.03
N ILE A 300 1.35 -37.54 -7.13
CA ILE A 300 1.60 -36.42 -8.05
C ILE A 300 0.36 -36.24 -8.91
N LEU A 301 -0.20 -35.04 -8.91
CA LEU A 301 -1.31 -34.67 -9.80
C LEU A 301 -0.83 -33.92 -11.04
N PHE A 302 0.15 -33.05 -10.87
CA PHE A 302 0.65 -32.21 -11.95
C PHE A 302 2.08 -31.77 -11.69
N LYS A 303 2.90 -31.67 -12.74
CA LYS A 303 4.26 -31.13 -12.67
C LYS A 303 4.40 -30.04 -13.73
N SER A 304 4.58 -28.80 -13.29
CA SER A 304 4.82 -27.69 -14.20
C SER A 304 6.21 -27.81 -14.82
N HIS A 305 6.27 -27.66 -16.14
CA HIS A 305 7.53 -27.60 -16.88
C HIS A 305 8.17 -26.22 -16.75
N ALA A 306 7.36 -25.16 -16.77
CA ALA A 306 7.81 -23.78 -16.65
C ALA A 306 8.29 -23.42 -15.22
N ASP A 307 7.46 -23.66 -14.19
CA ASP A 307 7.77 -23.30 -12.79
C ASP A 307 8.63 -24.35 -12.09
N LYS A 308 8.65 -25.59 -12.58
CA LYS A 308 9.26 -26.77 -11.93
C LYS A 308 8.62 -27.17 -10.61
N ARG A 309 7.54 -26.51 -10.17
CA ARG A 309 6.72 -26.96 -9.04
C ARG A 309 5.84 -28.14 -9.42
N THR A 310 5.57 -28.98 -8.43
CA THR A 310 4.68 -30.12 -8.52
C THR A 310 3.51 -29.93 -7.58
N ILE A 311 2.30 -30.29 -8.05
CA ILE A 311 1.07 -30.31 -7.27
C ILE A 311 0.85 -31.74 -6.79
N TYR A 312 0.70 -31.88 -5.47
CA TYR A 312 0.38 -33.13 -4.81
C TYR A 312 -0.99 -33.06 -4.14
N LEU A 313 -1.69 -34.18 -4.11
CA LEU A 313 -2.83 -34.33 -3.20
C LEU A 313 -2.31 -34.58 -1.79
N SER A 314 -2.81 -33.85 -0.81
CA SER A 314 -2.29 -33.92 0.56
C SER A 314 -2.75 -35.16 1.34
N GLU A 315 -3.59 -36.05 0.77
CA GLU A 315 -4.25 -37.18 1.44
C GLU A 315 -3.46 -37.72 2.64
N LEU A 316 -3.84 -37.23 3.83
CA LEU A 316 -3.48 -37.81 5.12
C LEU A 316 -4.61 -38.74 5.53
N SER A 317 -5.06 -39.61 4.62
CA SER A 317 -6.02 -40.65 4.95
C SER A 317 -5.28 -41.91 5.39
N GLU A 318 -4.95 -41.95 6.68
CA GLU A 318 -5.02 -43.17 7.52
C GLU A 318 -5.75 -42.84 8.82
#